data_AF-A0A956KLD8-F1
#
_entry.id   AF-A0A956KLD8-F1
#
_cell.length_a   1.000
_cell.length_b   1.000
_cell.length_c   1.000
_cell.angle_alpha   90.00
_cell.angle_beta   90.00
_cell.angle_gamma   90.00
#
_symmetry.space_group_name_H-M   'P 1'
#
loop_
_entity.id
_entity.type
_entity.pdbx_description
1 polymer ?
#
loop_
_entity_poly.entity_id
_entity_poly.type
_entity_poly.pdbx_seq_one_letter_code
_entity_poly.pdbx_strand_id
1 'polypeptide(L)' 'MTAAAKKVFEEALALSDSEREELVEILSQSLPPTELSTEWKAELARRIEKIESGRAVLHDAGAHAQALRAKFG' A
#
# COMPACT_ATOMS: atom_id res chain seq x y z
N MET A 1 4.86 17.85 -4.22
CA MET A 1 3.70 17.27 -4.94
C MET A 1 3.09 18.38 -5.79
N THR A 2 2.77 18.13 -7.06
CA THR A 2 2.10 19.15 -7.89
C THR A 2 0.65 19.29 -7.47
N ALA A 3 0.00 20.42 -7.79
CA ALA A 3 -1.42 20.63 -7.50
C ALA A 3 -2.30 19.54 -8.15
N ALA A 4 -1.94 19.10 -9.35
CA ALA A 4 -2.60 17.99 -10.05
C ALA A 4 -2.42 16.65 -9.30
N ALA A 5 -1.19 16.33 -8.87
CA ALA A 5 -0.94 15.11 -8.11
C ALA A 5 -1.66 15.09 -6.76
N LYS A 6 -1.78 16.26 -6.11
CA LYS A 6 -2.55 16.41 -4.87
C LYS A 6 -4.03 16.09 -5.08
N LYS A 7 -4.63 16.67 -6.13
CA LYS A 7 -6.04 16.47 -6.45
C LYS A 7 -6.35 14.99 -6.75
N VAL A 8 -5.53 14.34 -7.57
CA VAL A 8 -5.70 12.90 -7.89
C VAL A 8 -5.60 12.04 -6.62
N PHE A 9 -4.69 12.38 -5.71
CA PHE A 9 -4.56 11.67 -4.44
C PHE A 9 -5.78 11.84 -3.53
N GLU A 10 -6.30 13.06 -3.41
CA GLU A 10 -7.51 13.35 -2.63
C GLU A 10 -8.75 12.63 -3.21
N GLU A 11 -8.90 12.62 -4.53
CA GLU A 11 -9.97 11.90 -5.23
C GLU A 11 -9.89 10.39 -4.99
N ALA A 12 -8.69 9.79 -5.06
CA ALA A 12 -8.49 8.37 -4.76
C ALA A 12 -8.82 8.01 -3.30
N LEU A 13 -8.54 8.91 -2.34
CA LEU A 13 -8.90 8.72 -0.93
C LEU A 13 -10.41 8.80 -0.67
N ALA A 14 -11.15 9.51 -1.52
CA ALA A 14 -12.59 9.69 -1.40
C ALA A 14 -13.42 8.53 -1.98
N LEU A 15 -12.79 7.61 -2.71
CA LEU A 15 -13.47 6.44 -3.29
C LEU A 15 -14.11 5.53 -2.23
N SER A 16 -15.13 4.77 -2.62
CA SER A 16 -15.65 3.66 -1.83
C SER A 16 -14.67 2.47 -1.82
N ASP A 17 -14.93 1.46 -0.99
CA ASP A 17 -14.07 0.25 -0.93
C ASP A 17 -14.04 -0.50 -2.26
N SER A 18 -15.20 -0.69 -2.92
CA SER A 18 -15.26 -1.36 -4.22
C SER A 18 -14.55 -0.57 -5.32
N GLU A 19 -14.69 0.76 -5.34
CA GLU A 19 -13.99 1.60 -6.31
C GLU A 19 -12.48 1.62 -6.06
N ARG A 20 -12.03 1.51 -4.79
CA ARG A 20 -10.62 1.34 -4.46
C ARG A 20 -10.08 0.01 -4.98
N GLU A 21 -10.82 -1.08 -4.83
CA GLU A 21 -10.43 -2.39 -5.34
C GLU A 21 -10.26 -2.36 -6.86
N GLU A 22 -11.24 -1.81 -7.58
CA GLU A 22 -11.19 -1.66 -9.05
C GLU A 22 -10.02 -0.77 -9.48
N LEU A 23 -9.79 0.36 -8.80
CA LEU A 23 -8.66 1.24 -9.08
C LEU A 23 -7.32 0.52 -8.90
N VAL A 24 -7.18 -0.27 -7.82
CA VAL A 24 -5.96 -1.05 -7.57
C VAL A 24 -5.74 -2.08 -8.67
N GLU A 25 -6.79 -2.76 -9.12
CA GLU A 25 -6.70 -3.73 -10.21
C GLU A 25 -6.20 -3.07 -11.52
N ILE A 26 -6.84 -1.96 -11.93
CA ILE A 26 -6.47 -1.24 -13.16
C ILE A 26 -5.02 -0.71 -13.07
N LEU A 27 -4.65 -0.13 -11.93
CA LEU A 27 -3.29 0.37 -11.72
C LEU A 27 -2.27 -0.76 -11.76
N SER A 28 -2.58 -1.91 -11.16
CA SER A 28 -1.70 -3.08 -11.18
C SER A 28 -1.48 -3.60 -12.59
N GLN A 29 -2.53 -3.61 -13.43
CA GLN A 29 -2.45 -4.00 -14.84
C GLN A 29 -1.63 -3.01 -15.68
N SER A 30 -1.57 -1.74 -15.28
CA SER A 30 -0.80 -0.71 -15.98
C SER A 30 0.72 -0.83 -15.78
N LEU A 31 1.16 -1.59 -14.76
CA LEU A 31 2.57 -1.76 -14.47
C LEU A 31 3.17 -2.84 -15.37
N PRO A 32 4.36 -2.61 -15.97
CA PRO A 32 5.05 -3.66 -16.71
C PRO A 32 5.42 -4.81 -15.75
N PRO A 33 5.37 -6.07 -16.21
CA PRO A 33 5.85 -7.18 -15.42
C PRO A 33 7.28 -6.89 -14.95
N THR A 34 7.48 -6.87 -13.64
CA THR A 34 8.77 -6.55 -13.04
C THR A 34 9.22 -7.73 -12.22
N GLU A 35 10.41 -8.24 -12.55
CA GLU A 35 11.08 -9.22 -11.71
C GLU A 35 11.64 -8.52 -10.47
N LEU A 36 11.31 -9.07 -9.30
CA LEU A 36 11.93 -8.61 -8.05
C LEU A 36 13.40 -8.99 -8.04
N SER A 37 14.24 -8.07 -7.57
CA SER A 37 15.66 -8.36 -7.34
C SER A 37 15.82 -9.44 -6.26
N THR A 38 16.98 -10.08 -6.22
CA THR A 38 17.29 -11.11 -5.20
C THR A 38 17.15 -10.56 -3.79
N GLU A 39 17.57 -9.31 -3.56
CA GLU A 39 17.50 -8.62 -2.28
C GLU A 39 16.04 -8.43 -1.83
N TRP A 40 15.16 -8.02 -2.75
CA TRP A 40 13.73 -7.88 -2.46
C TRP A 40 13.05 -9.22 -2.23
N LYS A 41 13.39 -10.26 -3.00
CA LYS A 41 12.90 -11.63 -2.78
C LYS A 41 13.29 -12.13 -1.39
N ALA A 42 14.54 -11.91 -0.97
CA ALA A 42 15.03 -12.28 0.36
C ALA A 42 14.34 -11.50 1.49
N GLU A 43 14.14 -10.19 1.32
CA GLU A 43 13.45 -9.37 2.31
C GLU A 43 11.98 -9.77 2.48
N LEU A 44 11.28 -10.09 1.39
CA LEU A 44 9.90 -10.59 1.46
C LEU A 44 9.84 -11.92 2.22
N ALA A 45 10.72 -12.87 1.91
CA ALA A 45 10.79 -14.15 2.62
C ALA A 45 11.02 -13.94 4.13
N ARG A 46 11.94 -13.04 4.50
CA ARG A 46 12.21 -12.68 5.90
C ARG A 46 11.00 -12.05 6.60
N ARG A 47 10.24 -11.20 5.91
CA ARG A 47 9.03 -10.56 6.48
C ARG A 47 7.88 -11.55 6.66
N ILE A 48 7.67 -12.43 5.68
CA ILE A 48 6.66 -13.50 5.75
C ILE A 48 6.96 -14.40 6.95
N GLU A 49 8.19 -14.89 7.06
CA GLU A 49 8.61 -15.73 8.18
C GLU A 49 8.42 -15.03 9.54
N LYS A 50 8.74 -13.73 9.63
CA LYS A 50 8.54 -12.95 10.85
C LYS A 50 7.05 -12.87 11.24
N ILE A 51 6.15 -12.76 10.26
CA ILE A 51 4.71 -12.73 10.48
C ILE A 51 4.22 -14.12 10.92
N GLU A 52 4.57 -15.16 10.17
CA GLU A 52 4.15 -16.55 10.43
C GLU A 52 4.66 -17.07 11.79
N SER A 53 5.87 -16.70 12.18
CA SER A 53 6.43 -17.05 13.49
C SER A 53 5.88 -16.21 14.65
N GLY A 54 5.00 -15.24 14.39
CA GLY A 54 4.43 -14.35 15.42
C GLY A 54 5.44 -13.33 15.99
N ARG A 55 6.62 -13.19 15.37
CA ARG A 55 7.66 -12.22 15.79
C ARG A 55 7.43 -10.83 15.21
N ALA A 56 6.45 -10.67 14.31
CA ALA A 56 6.08 -9.40 13.73
C ALA A 56 5.28 -8.57 14.73
N VAL A 57 5.61 -7.27 14.82
CA VAL A 57 4.75 -6.29 15.48
C VAL A 57 3.71 -5.89 14.44
N LEU A 58 2.46 -6.28 14.69
CA LEU A 58 1.32 -5.87 13.88
C LEU A 58 0.67 -4.65 14.52
N HIS A 59 0.25 -3.70 13.70
CA HIS A 59 -0.51 -2.54 14.13
C HIS A 59 -1.96 -2.70 13.74
N ASP A 60 -2.86 -2.16 14.56
CA ASP A 60 -4.27 -2.03 14.17
C ASP A 60 -4.37 -1.19 12.89
N ALA A 61 -5.03 -1.75 11.87
CA ALA A 61 -5.09 -1.15 10.55
C ALA A 61 -5.85 0.19 10.57
N GLY A 62 -6.92 0.29 11.35
CA GLY A 62 -7.75 1.50 11.45
C GLY A 62 -7.00 2.64 12.13
N ALA A 63 -6.37 2.36 13.27
CA ALA A 63 -5.53 3.32 14.00
C ALA A 63 -4.33 3.77 13.16
N HIS A 64 -3.70 2.83 12.43
CA HIS A 64 -2.57 3.16 11.57
C HIS A 64 -2.98 4.04 10.38
N ALA A 65 -4.10 3.74 9.73
CA ALA A 65 -4.65 4.56 8.66
C ALA A 65 -5.01 5.99 9.12
N GLN A 66 -5.59 6.12 10.32
CA GLN A 66 -5.87 7.44 10.92
C GLN A 66 -4.58 8.22 11.19
N ALA A 67 -3.55 7.57 11.74
CA ALA A 67 -2.26 8.21 11.99
C ALA A 67 -1.58 8.69 10.68
N LEU A 68 -1.66 7.89 9.61
CA LEU A 68 -1.16 8.28 8.29
C LEU A 68 -1.92 9.48 7.73
N ARG A 69 -3.26 9.49 7.81
CA ARG A 69 -4.08 10.64 7.42
C ARG A 69 -3.73 11.89 8.21
N ALA A 70 -3.57 11.80 9.53
CA ALA A 70 -3.21 12.96 10.35
C ALA A 70 -1.81 13.52 10.05
N LYS A 71 -0.89 12.67 9.57
CA LYS A 71 0.49 13.05 9.26
C LYS A 71 0.66 13.60 7.84
N PHE A 72 -0.14 13.14 6.89
CA PHE A 72 0.05 13.39 5.47
C PHE A 72 -1.16 13.97 4.73
N GLY A 73 -2.34 14.01 5.36
CA GLY A 73 -3.52 14.73 4.89
C GLY A 73 -3.54 16.16 5.41
#